data_AF-A0AAD7N155-F1
#
_entry.id   AF-A0AAD7N155-F1
#
_cell.length_a   1.000
_cell.length_b   1.000
_cell.length_c   1.000
_cell.angle_alpha   90.00
_cell.angle_beta   90.00
_cell.angle_gamma   90.00
#
_symmetry.space_group_name_H-M   'P 1'
#
loop_
_entity.id
_entity.type
_entity.pdbx_description
1 polymer ?
#
loop_
_entity_poly.entity_id
_entity_poly.type
_entity_poly.pdbx_seq_one_letter_code
_entity_poly.pdbx_strand_id
1 'polypeptide(L)'
;MRVQPPTRFDLSPSNLEACALAPCQTPSRRRGRDSEDENINPVLFSPSKRMRTLYAHLGQTSTSSLLLSALKIKSYDTAIVAPVVQHVPHSIPTPNWSLLTTEPSEGSYKTRGQLEMEIADLRKQLLLAHRNVTVQDQILEEANATMVLQNMGLKKMNEALHQQDEKAATDHAKLFKGKAQCLSLDEFHEAVKEIEEGRKAREAGKEAKKVARQRRKELKEEVEREWAAMKEHHATEVKAWSEECSRLLGVGAQKKDLPPKPKLGKKPAIPVVDEEEDELEDEPMDDGDV
;
A
#
# COMPACT_ATOMS: atom_id res chain seq x y z
N MET A 1 -16.34 46.19 32.98
CA MET A 1 -16.62 45.34 31.79
C MET A 1 -15.29 44.79 31.31
N ARG A 2 -15.06 43.48 31.47
CA ARG A 2 -13.81 42.83 31.04
C ARG A 2 -13.98 42.36 29.59
N VAL A 3 -13.19 42.93 28.69
CA VAL A 3 -13.14 42.54 27.27
C VAL A 3 -12.33 41.25 27.19
N GLN A 4 -12.94 40.17 26.71
CA GLN A 4 -12.24 38.90 26.44
C GLN A 4 -11.36 39.07 25.20
N PRO A 5 -10.14 38.50 25.18
CA PRO A 5 -9.32 38.47 23.98
C PRO A 5 -9.94 37.54 22.93
N PRO A 6 -9.84 37.88 21.63
CA PRO A 6 -10.41 37.09 20.56
C PRO A 6 -9.78 35.70 20.54
N THR A 7 -10.63 34.68 20.53
CA THR A 7 -10.18 33.30 20.36
C THR A 7 -9.99 33.02 18.87
N ARG A 8 -9.11 32.07 18.54
CA ARG A 8 -8.70 31.69 17.17
C ARG A 8 -9.86 31.30 16.22
N PHE A 9 -11.10 31.21 16.72
CA PHE A 9 -12.28 30.84 15.96
C PHE A 9 -13.12 32.04 15.45
N ASP A 10 -12.76 33.29 15.78
CA ASP A 10 -13.47 34.50 15.32
C ASP A 10 -13.05 34.97 13.91
N LEU A 11 -12.75 34.04 12.99
CA LEU A 11 -12.52 34.39 11.59
C LEU A 11 -13.87 34.51 10.86
N SER A 12 -14.29 35.75 10.67
CA SER A 12 -15.39 36.17 9.79
C SER A 12 -15.29 35.53 8.39
N PRO A 13 -16.39 35.03 7.80
CA PRO A 13 -16.41 34.34 6.51
C PRO A 13 -16.25 35.28 5.29
N SER A 14 -15.91 36.56 5.47
CA SER A 14 -16.05 37.58 4.43
C SER A 14 -14.84 37.79 3.50
N ASN A 15 -13.78 36.97 3.58
CA ASN A 15 -12.60 37.10 2.71
C ASN A 15 -12.26 35.79 1.97
N LEU A 16 -13.26 35.14 1.38
CA LEU A 16 -13.01 34.28 0.22
C LEU A 16 -12.95 35.19 -1.02
N GLU A 17 -11.84 35.92 -1.14
CA GLU A 17 -11.42 36.47 -2.42
C GLU A 17 -11.38 35.32 -3.42
N ALA A 18 -12.15 35.49 -4.49
CA ALA A 18 -12.21 34.59 -5.61
C ALA A 18 -10.80 34.43 -6.19
N CYS A 19 -10.13 33.33 -5.82
CA CYS A 19 -9.05 32.78 -6.64
C CYS A 19 -9.67 32.47 -8.00
N ALA A 20 -9.44 33.38 -8.93
CA ALA A 20 -9.79 33.23 -10.33
C ALA A 20 -9.32 31.85 -10.77
N LEU A 21 -10.30 30.98 -11.04
CA LEU A 21 -10.14 29.72 -11.72
C LEU A 21 -9.44 30.04 -13.05
N ALA A 22 -8.12 29.91 -13.09
CA ALA A 22 -7.45 29.63 -14.33
C ALA A 22 -8.17 28.38 -14.88
N PRO A 23 -8.72 28.41 -16.11
CA PRO A 23 -9.39 27.26 -16.66
C PRO A 23 -8.38 26.12 -16.64
N CYS A 24 -8.67 25.11 -15.82
CA CYS A 24 -7.96 23.86 -15.82
C CYS A 24 -8.03 23.36 -17.26
N GLN A 25 -6.94 23.55 -18.01
CA GLN A 25 -6.80 22.94 -19.31
C GLN A 25 -6.72 21.45 -19.04
N THR A 26 -7.90 20.82 -19.03
CA THR A 26 -8.02 19.39 -19.14
C THR A 26 -7.16 19.00 -20.33
N PRO A 27 -6.16 18.12 -20.17
CA PRO A 27 -5.48 17.57 -21.32
C PRO A 27 -6.59 16.90 -22.14
N SER A 28 -6.92 17.55 -23.26
CA SER A 28 -7.86 17.02 -24.23
C SER A 28 -7.36 15.64 -24.56
N ARG A 29 -8.04 14.64 -24.01
CA ARG A 29 -7.85 13.24 -24.31
C ARG A 29 -8.28 13.14 -25.77
N ARG A 30 -7.34 13.37 -26.69
CA ARG A 30 -7.42 12.87 -28.05
C ARG A 30 -7.52 11.36 -27.89
N ARG A 31 -8.73 10.86 -27.68
CA ARG A 31 -9.10 9.51 -28.02
C ARG A 31 -8.88 9.46 -29.52
N GLY A 32 -7.69 9.00 -29.93
CA GLY A 32 -7.55 8.26 -31.18
C GLY A 32 -8.41 7.01 -31.03
N ARG A 33 -9.73 7.19 -31.14
CA ARG A 33 -10.62 6.16 -31.62
C ARG A 33 -10.31 6.07 -33.11
N ASP A 34 -10.16 4.84 -33.59
CA ASP A 34 -9.78 4.47 -34.96
C ASP A 34 -8.28 4.20 -35.16
N SER A 35 -7.69 3.42 -34.24
CA SER A 35 -6.81 2.34 -34.71
C SER A 35 -7.47 1.03 -34.33
N GLU A 36 -8.29 0.50 -35.24
CA GLU A 36 -8.42 -0.94 -35.39
C GLU A 36 -7.05 -1.43 -35.85
N ASP A 37 -6.14 -1.61 -34.89
CA ASP A 37 -4.86 -2.25 -35.16
C ASP A 37 -5.17 -3.74 -35.33
N GLU A 38 -5.47 -4.13 -36.57
CA GLU A 38 -5.80 -5.50 -37.00
C GLU A 38 -4.72 -6.54 -36.60
N ASN A 39 -3.56 -6.07 -36.10
CA ASN A 39 -2.48 -6.91 -35.59
C ASN A 39 -2.58 -7.26 -34.10
N ILE A 40 -3.57 -6.79 -33.34
CA ILE A 40 -3.73 -7.21 -31.93
C ILE A 40 -4.44 -8.56 -31.87
N ASN A 41 -3.64 -9.62 -32.02
CA ASN A 41 -4.12 -10.99 -31.87
C ASN A 41 -4.59 -11.23 -30.42
N PRO A 42 -5.89 -11.51 -30.15
CA PRO A 42 -6.45 -11.60 -28.80
C PRO A 42 -5.86 -12.75 -27.98
N VAL A 43 -5.30 -13.78 -28.66
CA VAL A 43 -4.64 -14.93 -28.04
C VAL A 43 -3.27 -14.57 -27.44
N LEU A 44 -2.61 -13.53 -27.96
CA LEU A 44 -1.30 -13.07 -27.46
C LEU A 44 -1.42 -12.07 -26.30
N PHE A 45 -2.64 -11.71 -25.88
CA PHE A 45 -2.91 -10.70 -24.85
C PHE A 45 -2.98 -11.32 -23.44
N SER A 46 -1.91 -12.03 -23.06
CA SER A 46 -1.80 -12.67 -21.74
C SER A 46 -1.78 -11.64 -20.61
N PRO A 47 -2.20 -12.01 -19.38
CA PRO A 47 -2.16 -11.11 -18.22
C PRO A 47 -0.78 -10.47 -17.98
N SER A 48 0.29 -11.22 -18.23
CA SER A 48 1.67 -10.71 -18.12
C SER A 48 1.97 -9.59 -19.14
N LYS A 49 1.44 -9.72 -20.36
CA LYS A 49 1.57 -8.70 -21.41
C LYS A 49 0.78 -7.45 -21.05
N ARG A 50 -0.44 -7.60 -20.51
CA ARG A 50 -1.26 -6.48 -20.01
C ARG A 50 -0.54 -5.69 -18.92
N MET A 51 0.05 -6.39 -17.95
CA MET A 51 0.85 -5.76 -16.89
C MET A 51 2.05 -4.98 -17.48
N ARG A 52 2.77 -5.59 -18.43
CA ARG A 52 3.93 -4.94 -19.06
C ARG A 52 3.55 -3.69 -19.86
N THR A 53 2.44 -3.74 -20.59
CA THR A 53 1.90 -2.58 -21.33
C THR A 53 1.40 -1.50 -20.37
N LEU A 54 0.76 -1.89 -19.27
CA LEU A 54 0.34 -0.96 -18.21
C LEU A 54 1.55 -0.24 -17.59
N TYR A 55 2.61 -0.98 -17.21
CA TYR A 55 3.85 -0.37 -16.71
C TYR A 55 4.54 0.51 -17.75
N ALA A 56 4.56 0.11 -19.02
CA ALA A 56 5.12 0.93 -20.09
C ALA A 56 4.37 2.26 -20.25
N HIS A 57 3.03 2.24 -20.18
CA HIS A 57 2.22 3.45 -20.21
C HIS A 57 2.37 4.31 -18.94
N LEU A 58 2.46 3.69 -17.76
CA LEU A 58 2.77 4.41 -16.51
C LEU A 58 4.16 5.06 -16.55
N GLY A 59 5.15 4.42 -17.21
CA GLY A 59 6.48 5.00 -17.40
C GLY A 59 6.51 6.14 -18.43
N GLN A 60 5.55 6.20 -19.35
CA GLN A 60 5.44 7.26 -20.36
C GLN A 60 4.67 8.49 -19.90
N THR A 61 3.93 8.42 -18.79
CA THR A 61 3.33 9.63 -18.21
C THR A 61 4.43 10.49 -17.61
N SER A 62 4.58 11.72 -18.09
CA SER A 62 5.61 12.69 -17.64
C SER A 62 5.53 13.01 -16.13
N THR A 63 4.43 12.64 -15.49
CA THR A 63 4.24 12.57 -14.05
C THR A 63 4.49 11.14 -13.56
N SER A 64 5.75 10.76 -13.39
CA SER A 64 6.17 9.48 -12.80
C SER A 64 5.83 9.34 -11.29
N SER A 65 4.94 10.18 -10.76
CA SER A 65 4.57 10.29 -9.35
C SER A 65 3.16 9.78 -9.03
N LEU A 66 2.53 9.04 -9.93
CA LEU A 66 1.14 8.59 -9.78
C LEU A 66 0.88 7.57 -8.65
N LEU A 67 1.91 7.04 -7.98
CA LEU A 67 1.68 6.08 -6.89
C LEU A 67 2.27 6.44 -5.52
N LEU A 68 3.21 7.36 -5.40
CA LEU A 68 3.70 7.82 -4.10
C LEU A 68 4.32 9.21 -4.30
N SER A 69 3.53 10.27 -4.15
CA SER A 69 4.15 11.54 -3.82
C SER A 69 4.95 11.32 -2.54
N ALA A 70 6.27 11.50 -2.58
CA ALA A 70 7.13 11.55 -1.38
C ALA A 70 6.71 12.68 -0.40
N LEU A 71 5.70 13.47 -0.77
CA LEU A 71 4.97 14.34 0.14
C LEU A 71 4.27 13.45 1.19
N LYS A 72 4.89 13.38 2.36
CA LYS A 72 4.28 12.89 3.60
C LYS A 72 2.92 13.57 3.70
N ILE A 73 1.85 12.81 3.50
CA ILE A 73 0.48 13.31 3.66
C ILE A 73 0.39 13.74 5.13
N LYS A 74 0.41 15.05 5.35
CA LYS A 74 0.29 15.59 6.70
C LYS A 74 -1.19 15.57 7.06
N SER A 75 -1.50 15.39 8.34
CA SER A 75 -2.87 15.27 8.84
C SER A 75 -3.79 16.44 8.47
N TYR A 76 -3.23 17.61 8.11
CA TYR A 76 -4.00 18.75 7.60
C TYR A 76 -4.37 18.66 6.11
N ASP A 77 -3.66 17.86 5.32
CA ASP A 77 -3.90 17.70 3.87
C ASP A 77 -5.03 16.69 3.59
N THR A 78 -5.20 15.69 4.46
CA THR A 78 -6.35 14.78 4.46
C THR A 78 -7.35 15.19 5.51
N ALA A 79 -7.98 16.35 5.32
CA ALA A 79 -9.18 16.66 6.07
C ALA A 79 -10.19 15.53 5.82
N ILE A 80 -10.67 14.88 6.89
CA ILE A 80 -11.76 13.91 6.81
C ILE A 80 -12.94 14.67 6.21
N VAL A 81 -13.23 14.43 4.94
CA VAL A 81 -14.32 15.09 4.24
C VAL A 81 -15.58 14.82 5.04
N ALA A 82 -16.26 15.88 5.46
CA ALA A 82 -17.50 15.76 6.22
C ALA A 82 -18.46 14.84 5.45
N PRO A 83 -19.17 13.93 6.14
CA PRO A 83 -20.10 13.02 5.48
C PRO A 83 -21.10 13.86 4.67
N VAL A 84 -21.11 13.64 3.36
CA VAL A 84 -22.03 14.35 2.47
C VAL A 84 -23.39 13.70 2.66
N VAL A 85 -24.28 14.41 3.35
CA VAL A 85 -25.69 14.02 3.43
C VAL A 85 -26.29 14.24 2.05
N GLN A 86 -26.32 13.17 1.24
CA GLN A 86 -27.00 13.20 -0.04
C GLN A 86 -28.51 13.19 0.18
N HIS A 87 -29.20 14.10 -0.51
CA HIS A 87 -30.65 14.14 -0.53
C HIS A 87 -31.16 13.53 -1.83
N VAL A 88 -32.37 12.97 -1.79
CA VAL A 88 -33.05 12.50 -3.02
C VAL A 88 -33.11 13.67 -4.02
N PRO A 89 -32.58 13.50 -5.24
CA PRO A 89 -32.57 14.57 -6.23
C PRO A 89 -33.97 15.12 -6.50
N HIS A 90 -34.13 16.45 -6.49
CA HIS A 90 -35.40 17.13 -6.79
C HIS A 90 -35.97 16.80 -8.18
N SER A 91 -35.16 16.20 -9.07
CA SER A 91 -35.58 15.73 -10.38
C SER A 91 -36.52 14.52 -10.34
N ILE A 92 -36.58 13.79 -9.22
CA ILE A 92 -37.46 12.63 -9.09
C ILE A 92 -38.78 13.10 -8.45
N PRO A 93 -39.91 12.95 -9.16
CA PRO A 93 -41.19 13.37 -8.61
C PRO A 93 -41.59 12.50 -7.41
N THR A 94 -42.17 13.15 -6.41
CA THR A 94 -42.72 12.47 -5.23
C THR A 94 -44.01 11.73 -5.60
N PRO A 95 -44.25 10.52 -5.05
CA PRO A 95 -45.48 9.80 -5.31
C PRO A 95 -46.65 10.54 -4.66
N ASN A 96 -47.78 10.61 -5.37
CA ASN A 96 -48.98 11.20 -4.80
C ASN A 96 -49.68 10.20 -3.87
N TRP A 97 -49.42 10.31 -2.57
CA TRP A 97 -50.00 9.44 -1.55
C TRP A 97 -51.47 9.74 -1.23
N SER A 98 -52.01 10.89 -1.66
CA SER A 98 -53.42 11.23 -1.42
C SER A 98 -54.42 10.25 -2.07
N LEU A 99 -53.97 9.50 -3.09
CA LEU A 99 -54.78 8.45 -3.71
C LEU A 99 -55.14 7.32 -2.74
N LEU A 100 -54.32 7.08 -1.71
CA LEU A 100 -54.60 6.07 -0.69
C LEU A 100 -55.64 6.54 0.33
N THR A 101 -55.77 7.85 0.51
CA THR A 101 -56.67 8.46 1.51
C THR A 101 -58.08 8.67 0.96
N THR A 102 -58.28 8.45 -0.34
CA THR A 102 -59.58 8.64 -0.97
C THR A 102 -60.45 7.41 -0.69
N GLU A 103 -61.08 7.38 0.49
CA GLU A 103 -62.06 6.34 0.79
C GLU A 103 -63.23 6.44 -0.20
N PRO A 104 -63.76 5.30 -0.69
CA PRO A 104 -64.95 5.33 -1.52
C PRO A 104 -66.10 5.89 -0.68
N SER A 105 -66.56 7.10 -0.99
CA SER A 105 -67.75 7.68 -0.39
C SER A 105 -68.90 6.67 -0.50
N GLU A 106 -69.44 6.26 0.66
CA GLU A 106 -70.51 5.28 0.75
C GLU A 106 -71.68 5.72 -0.16
N GLY A 107 -71.93 4.96 -1.23
CA GLY A 107 -72.99 5.24 -2.22
C GLY A 107 -72.53 5.82 -3.56
N SER A 108 -71.24 6.15 -3.73
CA SER A 108 -70.69 6.58 -5.02
C SER A 108 -70.32 5.38 -5.89
N TYR A 109 -71.21 5.02 -6.81
CA TYR A 109 -70.91 3.99 -7.82
C TYR A 109 -69.96 4.57 -8.89
N LYS A 110 -68.71 4.10 -8.89
CA LYS A 110 -67.75 4.40 -9.96
C LYS A 110 -68.10 3.61 -11.22
N THR A 111 -68.04 4.26 -12.38
CA THR A 111 -68.18 3.57 -13.66
C THR A 111 -66.93 2.73 -13.96
N ARG A 112 -67.06 1.67 -14.76
CA ARG A 112 -65.92 0.83 -15.16
C ARG A 112 -64.72 1.63 -15.69
N GLY A 113 -64.97 2.63 -16.54
CA GLY A 113 -63.91 3.48 -17.08
C GLY A 113 -63.17 4.29 -16.01
N GLN A 114 -63.87 4.74 -14.97
CA GLN A 114 -63.25 5.47 -13.84
C GLN A 114 -62.33 4.55 -13.02
N LEU A 115 -62.75 3.30 -12.81
CA LEU A 115 -61.91 2.29 -12.14
C LEU A 115 -60.67 1.96 -12.98
N GLU A 116 -60.80 1.82 -14.29
CA GLU A 116 -59.66 1.56 -15.19
C GLU A 116 -58.66 2.73 -15.17
N MET A 117 -59.14 3.99 -15.14
CA MET A 117 -58.29 5.17 -14.98
C MET A 117 -57.59 5.22 -13.62
N GLU A 118 -58.30 4.96 -12.53
CA GLU A 118 -57.74 4.93 -11.18
C GLU A 118 -56.67 3.85 -11.04
N ILE A 119 -56.90 2.65 -11.60
CA ILE A 119 -55.90 1.59 -11.62
C ILE A 119 -54.65 2.02 -12.42
N ALA A 120 -54.82 2.71 -13.55
CA ALA A 120 -53.69 3.22 -14.32
C ALA A 120 -52.88 4.26 -13.54
N ASP A 121 -53.55 5.17 -12.83
CA ASP A 121 -52.90 6.17 -11.97
C ASP A 121 -52.20 5.52 -10.78
N LEU A 122 -52.84 4.57 -10.09
CA LEU A 122 -52.21 3.83 -8.99
C LEU A 122 -50.97 3.07 -9.44
N ARG A 123 -51.01 2.42 -10.62
CA ARG A 123 -49.83 1.77 -11.21
C ARG A 123 -48.71 2.76 -11.49
N LYS A 124 -49.04 3.94 -12.03
CA LYS A 124 -48.06 5.01 -12.26
C LYS A 124 -47.44 5.49 -10.95
N GLN A 125 -48.24 5.73 -9.90
CA GLN A 125 -47.74 6.15 -8.60
C GLN A 125 -46.90 5.06 -7.93
N LEU A 126 -47.27 3.79 -8.06
CA LEU A 126 -46.49 2.66 -7.56
C LEU A 126 -45.12 2.59 -8.23
N LEU A 127 -45.04 2.79 -9.55
CA LEU A 127 -43.77 2.85 -10.27
C LEU A 127 -42.88 4.02 -9.79
N LEU A 128 -43.48 5.19 -9.52
CA LEU A 128 -42.76 6.33 -8.94
C LEU A 128 -42.26 6.04 -7.52
N ALA A 129 -43.10 5.42 -6.69
CA ALA A 129 -42.71 5.00 -5.34
C ALA A 129 -41.56 4.01 -5.37
N HIS A 130 -41.63 2.99 -6.23
CA HIS A 130 -40.54 2.02 -6.42
C HIS A 130 -39.24 2.71 -6.83
N ARG A 131 -39.29 3.64 -7.79
CA ARG A 131 -38.10 4.39 -8.21
C ARG A 131 -37.51 5.22 -7.07
N ASN A 132 -38.34 5.86 -6.25
CA ASN A 132 -37.89 6.61 -5.08
C ASN A 132 -37.20 5.72 -4.06
N VAL A 133 -37.77 4.55 -3.75
CA VAL A 133 -37.14 3.57 -2.84
C VAL A 133 -35.78 3.13 -3.38
N THR A 134 -35.68 2.76 -4.66
CA THR A 134 -34.40 2.36 -5.27
C THR A 134 -33.33 3.45 -5.15
N VAL A 135 -33.69 4.72 -5.36
CA VAL A 135 -32.74 5.83 -5.24
C VAL A 135 -32.36 6.09 -3.78
N GLN A 136 -33.29 5.95 -2.85
CA GLN A 136 -33.00 6.05 -1.42
C GLN A 136 -32.06 4.93 -0.96
N ASP A 137 -32.27 3.70 -1.42
CA ASP A 137 -31.40 2.56 -1.11
C ASP A 137 -29.97 2.81 -1.61
N GLN A 138 -29.81 3.35 -2.83
CA GLN A 138 -28.50 3.74 -3.38
C GLN A 138 -27.81 4.81 -2.52
N ILE A 139 -28.55 5.85 -2.11
CA ILE A 139 -28.02 6.90 -1.23
C ILE A 139 -27.56 6.33 0.12
N LEU A 140 -28.34 5.40 0.69
CA LEU A 140 -27.99 4.73 1.95
C LEU A 140 -26.76 3.83 1.80
N GLU A 141 -26.65 3.10 0.68
CA GLU A 141 -25.48 2.27 0.38
C GLU A 141 -24.21 3.13 0.27
N GLU A 142 -24.27 4.25 -0.46
CA GLU A 142 -23.16 5.20 -0.57
C GLU A 142 -22.79 5.81 0.79
N ALA A 143 -23.78 6.20 1.59
CA ALA A 143 -23.55 6.72 2.94
C ALA A 143 -22.86 5.68 3.84
N ASN A 144 -23.28 4.41 3.79
CA ASN A 144 -22.65 3.34 4.54
C ASN A 144 -21.20 3.08 4.07
N ALA A 145 -20.97 3.08 2.76
CA ALA A 145 -19.64 2.90 2.20
C ALA A 145 -18.67 4.01 2.65
N THR A 146 -19.11 5.27 2.60
CA THR A 146 -18.30 6.41 3.06
C THR A 146 -17.99 6.33 4.56
N MET A 147 -18.96 5.92 5.38
CA MET A 147 -18.75 5.70 6.82
C MET A 147 -17.69 4.63 7.11
N VAL A 148 -17.73 3.50 6.38
CA VAL A 148 -16.70 2.43 6.51
C VAL A 148 -15.31 2.95 6.15
N LEU A 149 -15.19 3.71 5.06
CA LEU A 149 -13.93 4.31 4.64
C LEU A 149 -13.38 5.30 5.68
N GLN A 150 -14.24 6.16 6.24
CA GLN A 150 -13.87 7.07 7.32
C GLN A 150 -13.38 6.31 8.55
N ASN A 151 -14.10 5.26 8.97
CA ASN A 151 -13.71 4.42 10.10
C ASN A 151 -12.36 3.73 9.89
N MET A 152 -12.11 3.21 8.69
CA MET A 152 -10.80 2.63 8.35
C MET A 152 -9.68 3.67 8.38
N GLY A 153 -9.94 4.88 7.86
CA GLY A 153 -8.99 5.99 7.94
C GLY A 153 -8.65 6.38 9.37
N LEU A 154 -9.66 6.47 10.25
CA LEU A 154 -9.48 6.75 11.67
C LEU A 154 -8.68 5.66 12.38
N LYS A 155 -8.97 4.38 12.12
CA LYS A 155 -8.17 3.27 12.69
C LYS A 155 -6.70 3.37 12.31
N LYS A 156 -6.41 3.56 11.02
CA LYS A 156 -5.04 3.71 10.53
C LYS A 156 -4.33 4.92 11.14
N MET A 157 -5.06 6.03 11.30
CA MET A 157 -4.52 7.23 11.95
C MET A 157 -4.21 6.98 13.43
N ASN A 158 -5.11 6.32 14.15
CA ASN A 158 -4.89 5.94 15.55
C ASN A 158 -3.72 4.97 15.69
N GLU A 159 -3.59 3.97 14.81
CA GLU A 159 -2.45 3.05 14.78
C GLU A 159 -1.12 3.81 14.55
N ALA A 160 -1.10 4.74 13.60
CA ALA A 160 0.08 5.57 13.34
C ALA A 160 0.42 6.46 14.55
N LEU A 161 -0.58 7.03 15.21
CA LEU A 161 -0.42 7.84 16.42
C LEU A 161 0.11 6.98 17.57
N HIS A 162 -0.45 5.78 17.77
CA HIS A 162 0.04 4.81 18.75
C HIS A 162 1.49 4.40 18.47
N GLN A 163 1.85 4.10 17.23
CA GLN A 163 3.24 3.79 16.87
C GLN A 163 4.16 4.99 17.11
N GLN A 164 3.70 6.21 16.87
CA GLN A 164 4.46 7.40 17.16
C GLN A 164 4.64 7.60 18.68
N ASP A 165 3.60 7.36 19.47
CA ASP A 165 3.64 7.43 20.93
C ASP A 165 4.55 6.33 21.52
N GLU A 166 4.53 5.13 20.94
CA GLU A 166 5.42 4.02 21.31
C GLU A 166 6.87 4.29 20.90
N LYS A 167 7.11 4.89 19.73
CA LYS A 167 8.45 5.33 19.31
C LYS A 167 8.95 6.49 20.16
N ALA A 168 8.07 7.43 20.51
CA ALA A 168 8.34 8.56 21.40
C ALA A 168 8.35 8.15 22.88
N ALA A 169 8.07 6.89 23.20
CA ALA A 169 8.33 6.28 24.49
C ALA A 169 9.84 6.12 24.71
N THR A 170 10.54 7.25 24.64
CA THR A 170 11.88 7.46 25.18
C THR A 170 11.93 6.89 26.59
N ASP A 171 13.13 6.50 27.01
CA ASP A 171 13.36 5.96 28.35
C ASP A 171 12.77 6.88 29.45
N HIS A 172 12.75 8.19 29.20
CA HIS A 172 12.06 9.17 30.03
C HIS A 172 10.54 8.95 30.10
N ALA A 173 9.84 8.74 28.98
CA ALA A 173 8.40 8.46 28.98
C ALA A 173 8.06 7.12 29.68
N LYS A 174 8.93 6.11 29.60
CA LYS A 174 8.77 4.84 30.34
C LYS A 174 8.88 5.01 31.85
N LEU A 175 9.79 5.89 32.30
CA LEU A 175 9.93 6.24 33.71
C LEU A 175 8.65 6.92 34.22
N PHE A 176 8.04 7.81 33.44
CA PHE A 176 6.98 8.67 33.96
C PHE A 176 5.53 8.27 33.68
N LYS A 177 5.20 7.22 32.89
CA LYS A 177 3.85 6.62 32.64
C LYS A 177 2.60 7.51 32.90
N GLY A 178 2.64 8.80 32.54
CA GLY A 178 1.60 9.79 32.86
C GLY A 178 1.33 10.06 34.36
N LYS A 179 2.20 9.67 35.29
CA LYS A 179 2.05 9.92 36.74
C LYS A 179 3.26 10.67 37.30
N ALA A 180 3.01 11.57 38.23
CA ALA A 180 4.09 12.15 39.03
C ALA A 180 4.70 11.04 39.91
N GLN A 181 5.96 10.68 39.65
CA GLN A 181 6.73 9.77 40.49
C GLN A 181 7.67 10.56 41.39
N CYS A 182 7.84 10.08 42.62
CA CYS A 182 8.87 10.62 43.52
C CYS A 182 10.22 10.01 43.12
N LEU A 183 11.17 10.86 42.70
CA LEU A 183 12.49 10.46 42.22
C LEU A 183 13.39 9.77 43.27
N SER A 184 12.96 9.80 44.53
CA SER A 184 13.70 9.23 45.66
C SER A 184 13.19 7.84 46.09
N LEU A 185 12.16 7.30 45.44
CA LEU A 185 11.66 5.96 45.73
C LEU A 185 12.60 4.91 45.12
N ASP A 186 12.82 3.81 45.83
CA ASP A 186 13.63 2.69 45.36
C ASP A 186 13.09 2.13 44.03
N GLU A 187 11.76 2.13 43.85
CA GLU A 187 11.09 1.74 42.61
C GLU A 187 11.57 2.55 41.38
N PHE A 188 11.87 3.84 41.55
CA PHE A 188 12.40 4.68 40.47
C PHE A 188 13.83 4.26 40.11
N HIS A 189 14.66 3.98 41.12
CA HIS A 189 16.04 3.54 40.91
C HIS A 189 16.12 2.16 40.25
N GLU A 190 15.23 1.23 40.63
CA GLU A 190 15.09 -0.08 39.98
C GLU A 190 14.69 0.07 38.50
N ALA A 191 13.70 0.92 38.21
CA ALA A 191 13.27 1.19 36.83
C ALA A 191 14.39 1.82 35.97
N VAL A 192 15.18 2.75 36.54
CA VAL A 192 16.35 3.32 35.84
C VAL A 192 17.40 2.25 35.55
N LYS A 193 17.69 1.37 36.51
CA LYS A 193 18.64 0.26 36.32
C LYS A 193 18.19 -0.70 35.23
N GLU A 194 16.92 -1.10 35.23
CA GLU A 194 16.37 -2.01 34.22
C GLU A 194 16.49 -1.40 32.80
N ILE A 195 16.21 -0.10 32.66
CA ILE A 195 16.38 0.63 31.40
C ILE A 195 17.85 0.64 30.96
N GLU A 196 18.78 0.96 31.87
CA GLU A 196 20.21 0.97 31.56
C GLU A 196 20.75 -0.41 31.17
N GLU A 197 20.33 -1.46 31.88
CA GLU A 197 20.68 -2.84 31.58
C GLU A 197 20.12 -3.28 30.22
N GLY A 198 18.86 -2.91 29.94
CA GLY A 198 18.23 -3.13 28.63
C GLY A 198 18.99 -2.43 27.49
N ARG A 199 19.45 -1.19 27.72
CA ARG A 199 20.27 -0.45 26.75
C ARG A 199 21.60 -1.14 26.49
N LYS A 200 22.31 -1.54 27.55
CA LYS A 200 23.58 -2.27 27.45
C LYS A 200 23.41 -3.61 26.72
N ALA A 201 22.36 -4.36 27.03
CA ALA A 201 22.06 -5.62 26.34
C ALA A 201 21.78 -5.41 24.85
N ARG A 202 21.06 -4.34 24.49
CA ARG A 202 20.78 -3.99 23.09
C ARG A 202 22.03 -3.58 22.33
N GLU A 203 22.91 -2.79 22.95
CA GLU A 203 24.21 -2.40 22.38
C GLU A 203 25.10 -3.63 22.17
N ALA A 204 25.24 -4.49 23.19
CA ALA A 204 25.98 -5.74 23.08
C ALA A 204 25.41 -6.66 21.99
N GLY A 205 24.07 -6.73 21.86
CA GLY A 205 23.41 -7.48 20.78
C GLY A 205 23.72 -6.93 19.39
N LYS A 206 23.74 -5.60 19.22
CA LYS A 206 24.13 -4.95 17.95
C LYS A 206 25.60 -5.25 17.61
N GLU A 207 26.49 -5.21 18.58
CA GLU A 207 27.91 -5.54 18.40
C GLU A 207 28.10 -7.01 18.03
N ALA A 208 27.45 -7.94 18.75
CA ALA A 208 27.48 -9.37 18.43
C ALA A 208 26.99 -9.65 17.01
N LYS A 209 25.88 -9.02 16.58
CA LYS A 209 25.37 -9.13 15.21
C LYS A 209 26.35 -8.58 14.16
N LYS A 210 27.03 -7.47 14.43
CA LYS A 210 28.07 -6.92 13.53
C LYS A 210 29.25 -7.88 13.40
N VAL A 211 29.74 -8.44 14.51
CA VAL A 211 30.84 -9.41 14.52
C VAL A 211 30.44 -10.69 13.76
N ALA A 212 29.22 -11.20 13.95
CA ALA A 212 28.70 -12.35 13.22
C ALA A 212 28.63 -12.09 11.71
N ARG A 213 28.11 -10.91 11.28
CA ARG A 213 28.07 -10.49 9.87
C ARG A 213 29.48 -10.41 9.26
N GLN A 214 30.46 -9.86 9.99
CA GLN A 214 31.85 -9.78 9.53
C GLN A 214 32.48 -11.17 9.38
N ARG A 215 32.33 -12.05 10.38
CA ARG A 215 32.84 -13.42 10.34
C ARG A 215 32.24 -14.21 9.16
N ARG A 216 30.95 -14.04 8.88
CA ARG A 216 30.29 -14.67 7.71
C ARG A 216 30.86 -14.16 6.39
N LYS A 217 31.17 -12.87 6.30
CA LYS A 217 31.80 -12.27 5.12
C LYS A 217 33.21 -12.85 4.90
N GLU A 218 34.02 -12.92 5.94
CA GLU A 218 35.37 -13.49 5.90
C GLU A 218 35.37 -14.96 5.46
N LEU A 219 34.48 -15.77 6.03
CA LEU A 219 34.32 -17.18 5.63
C LEU A 219 33.91 -17.33 4.16
N LYS A 220 33.03 -16.44 3.66
CA LYS A 220 32.63 -16.44 2.25
C LYS A 220 33.79 -16.08 1.33
N GLU A 221 34.59 -15.08 1.71
CA GLU A 221 35.77 -14.66 0.96
C GLU A 221 36.85 -15.75 0.91
N GLU A 222 37.06 -16.50 2.00
CA GLU A 222 37.98 -17.63 2.02
C GLU A 222 37.54 -18.73 1.05
N VAL A 223 36.27 -19.14 1.12
CA VAL A 223 35.71 -20.17 0.22
C VAL A 223 35.74 -19.73 -1.25
N GLU A 224 35.53 -18.45 -1.52
CA GLU A 224 35.65 -17.92 -2.88
C GLU A 224 37.10 -17.93 -3.39
N ARG A 225 38.08 -17.66 -2.51
CA ARG A 225 39.51 -17.73 -2.84
C ARG A 225 39.95 -19.16 -3.16
N GLU A 226 39.56 -20.12 -2.33
CA GLU A 226 39.83 -21.54 -2.57
C GLU A 226 39.20 -22.03 -3.88
N TRP A 227 37.96 -21.59 -4.15
CA TRP A 227 37.27 -21.93 -5.40
C TRP A 227 37.92 -21.32 -6.63
N ALA A 228 38.43 -20.09 -6.53
CA ALA A 228 39.18 -19.44 -7.60
C ALA A 228 40.47 -20.22 -7.90
N ALA A 229 41.24 -20.61 -6.87
CA ALA A 229 42.44 -21.43 -7.03
C ALA A 229 42.15 -22.78 -7.70
N MET A 230 41.06 -23.46 -7.31
CA MET A 230 40.63 -24.71 -7.97
C MET A 230 40.27 -24.52 -9.44
N LYS A 231 39.63 -23.40 -9.80
CA LYS A 231 39.32 -23.08 -11.20
C LYS A 231 40.58 -22.84 -12.03
N GLU A 232 41.56 -22.14 -11.46
CA GLU A 232 42.83 -21.88 -12.14
C GLU A 232 43.60 -23.18 -12.39
N HIS A 233 43.69 -24.05 -11.39
CA HIS A 233 44.30 -25.37 -11.53
C HIS A 233 43.57 -26.23 -12.58
N HIS A 234 42.24 -26.23 -12.57
CA HIS A 234 41.48 -26.96 -13.56
C HIS A 234 41.67 -26.40 -14.99
N ALA A 235 41.81 -25.08 -15.13
CA ALA A 235 42.07 -24.44 -16.42
C ALA A 235 43.44 -24.86 -16.99
N THR A 236 44.47 -25.01 -16.16
CA THR A 236 45.78 -25.51 -16.60
C THR A 236 45.71 -26.99 -16.98
N GLU A 237 45.02 -27.83 -16.21
CA GLU A 237 44.80 -29.24 -16.54
C GLU A 237 44.04 -29.44 -17.86
N VAL A 238 42.98 -28.65 -18.10
CA VAL A 238 42.20 -28.74 -19.35
C VAL A 238 43.04 -28.30 -20.55
N LYS A 239 43.91 -27.29 -20.40
CA LYS A 239 44.85 -26.90 -21.45
C LYS A 239 45.83 -28.02 -21.77
N ALA A 240 46.49 -28.59 -20.76
CA ALA A 240 47.41 -29.72 -20.94
C ALA A 240 46.72 -30.95 -21.57
N TRP A 241 45.50 -31.27 -21.12
CA TRP A 241 44.69 -32.34 -21.70
C TRP A 241 44.34 -32.05 -23.17
N SER A 242 43.98 -30.82 -23.52
CA SER A 242 43.65 -30.42 -24.89
C SER A 242 44.86 -30.51 -25.82
N GLU A 243 46.04 -30.11 -25.35
CA GLU A 243 47.31 -30.24 -26.06
C GLU A 243 47.65 -31.73 -26.30
N GLU A 244 47.53 -32.57 -25.27
CA GLU A 244 47.79 -34.01 -25.38
C GLU A 244 46.79 -34.72 -26.30
N CYS A 245 45.50 -34.36 -26.23
CA CYS A 245 44.49 -34.88 -27.16
C CYS A 245 44.80 -34.48 -28.61
N SER A 246 45.25 -33.25 -28.84
CA SER A 246 45.65 -32.77 -30.16
C SER A 246 46.87 -33.53 -30.68
N ARG A 247 47.83 -33.84 -29.80
CA ARG A 247 49.01 -34.67 -30.10
C ARG A 247 48.61 -36.09 -30.52
N LEU A 248 47.73 -36.75 -29.75
CA LEU A 248 47.26 -38.12 -30.04
C LEU A 248 46.47 -38.20 -31.34
N LEU A 249 45.61 -37.21 -31.62
CA LEU A 249 44.90 -37.12 -32.89
C LEU A 249 45.87 -36.96 -34.08
N GLY A 250 46.95 -36.19 -33.91
CA GLY A 250 48.00 -36.06 -34.93
C GLY A 250 48.75 -37.35 -35.25
N VAL A 251 48.82 -38.30 -34.29
CA VAL A 251 49.44 -39.62 -34.46
C VAL A 251 48.44 -40.67 -35.01
N GLY A 252 47.18 -40.29 -35.22
CA GLY A 252 46.16 -41.18 -35.78
C GLY A 252 45.37 -42.01 -34.75
N ALA A 253 45.42 -41.64 -33.46
CA ALA A 253 44.58 -42.27 -32.45
C ALA A 253 43.09 -42.07 -32.74
N GLN A 254 42.27 -43.09 -32.49
CA GLN A 254 40.82 -42.97 -32.65
C GLN A 254 40.22 -42.12 -31.51
N LYS A 255 39.11 -41.42 -31.77
CA LYS A 255 38.45 -40.58 -30.76
C LYS A 255 38.00 -41.34 -29.50
N LYS A 256 37.81 -42.65 -29.60
CA LYS A 256 37.42 -43.51 -28.47
C LYS A 256 38.56 -43.77 -27.49
N ASP A 257 39.80 -43.59 -27.93
CA ASP A 257 41.01 -43.88 -27.15
C ASP A 257 41.61 -42.61 -26.51
N LEU A 258 40.96 -41.46 -26.68
CA LEU A 258 41.38 -40.21 -26.05
C LEU A 258 41.14 -40.26 -24.54
N PRO A 259 42.05 -39.71 -23.73
CA PRO A 259 41.85 -39.62 -22.29
C PRO A 259 40.57 -38.83 -21.98
N PRO A 260 39.81 -39.20 -20.94
CA PRO A 260 38.61 -38.47 -20.57
C PRO A 260 38.98 -37.04 -20.13
N LYS A 261 38.10 -36.08 -20.45
CA LYS A 261 38.30 -34.69 -20.04
C LYS A 261 38.33 -34.58 -18.51
N PRO A 262 39.30 -33.85 -17.93
CA PRO A 262 39.31 -33.54 -16.50
C PRO A 262 37.97 -32.95 -16.06
N LYS A 263 37.53 -33.27 -14.84
CA LYS A 263 36.27 -32.75 -14.26
C LYS A 263 36.61 -31.80 -13.12
N LEU A 264 35.96 -30.63 -13.11
CA LEU A 264 36.04 -29.71 -11.98
C LEU A 264 35.33 -30.31 -10.76
N GLY A 265 35.98 -30.29 -9.59
CA GLY A 265 35.37 -30.69 -8.33
C GLY A 265 34.17 -29.81 -7.96
N LYS A 266 33.41 -30.22 -6.93
CA LYS A 266 32.32 -29.40 -6.39
C LYS A 266 32.92 -28.20 -5.64
N LYS A 267 32.22 -27.06 -5.67
CA LYS A 267 32.59 -25.89 -4.85
C LYS A 267 32.59 -26.29 -3.36
N PRO A 268 33.58 -25.85 -2.55
CA PRO A 268 33.57 -26.08 -1.11
C PRO A 268 32.28 -25.50 -0.53
N ALA A 269 31.64 -26.26 0.35
CA ALA A 269 30.50 -25.77 1.10
C ALA A 269 31.01 -24.78 2.14
N ILE A 270 30.36 -23.61 2.25
CA ILE A 270 30.55 -22.74 3.41
C ILE A 270 30.03 -23.54 4.61
N PRO A 271 30.81 -23.67 5.71
CA PRO A 271 30.31 -24.31 6.91
C PRO A 271 29.01 -23.61 7.31
N VAL A 272 27.92 -24.37 7.38
CA VAL A 272 26.65 -23.86 7.91
C VAL A 272 26.93 -23.58 9.38
N VAL A 273 27.19 -22.32 9.69
CA VAL A 273 27.10 -21.84 11.06
C VAL A 273 25.61 -21.83 11.33
N ASP A 274 25.13 -22.85 12.03
CA ASP A 274 23.73 -22.97 12.47
C ASP A 274 23.40 -21.81 13.41
N GLU A 275 23.09 -20.65 12.85
CA GLU A 275 22.44 -19.55 13.56
C GLU A 275 21.35 -18.99 12.64
N GLU A 276 20.13 -19.10 13.17
CA GLU A 276 18.81 -18.79 12.62
C GLU A 276 18.82 -17.65 11.57
N GLU A 277 18.15 -17.90 10.45
CA GLU A 277 17.80 -16.90 9.43
C GLU A 277 16.97 -15.77 10.06
N ASP A 278 17.66 -14.80 10.66
CA ASP A 278 17.13 -13.46 10.91
C ASP A 278 17.05 -12.74 9.56
N GLU A 279 16.11 -13.15 8.70
CA GLU A 279 15.45 -12.26 7.74
C GLU A 279 14.61 -11.27 8.55
N LEU A 280 15.27 -10.33 9.23
CA LEU A 280 14.62 -9.15 9.75
C LEU A 280 15.19 -7.96 8.99
N GLU A 281 14.32 -7.43 8.13
CA GLU A 281 14.42 -6.16 7.45
C GLU A 281 15.10 -5.14 8.36
N ASP A 282 16.34 -4.76 8.01
CA ASP A 282 17.02 -3.59 8.55
C ASP A 282 16.21 -2.36 8.10
N GLU A 283 15.04 -2.11 8.71
CA GLU A 283 14.46 -0.76 8.67
C GLU A 283 15.47 0.16 9.37
N PRO A 284 16.01 1.18 8.68
CA PRO A 284 16.88 2.15 9.31
C PRO A 284 16.08 2.83 10.42
N MET A 285 16.37 2.45 11.66
CA MET A 285 16.05 3.26 12.82
C MET A 285 16.79 4.58 12.62
N ASP A 286 16.01 5.57 12.19
CA ASP A 286 16.37 6.98 12.15
C ASP A 286 16.83 7.35 13.56
N ASP A 287 18.15 7.31 13.77
CA ASP A 287 18.82 7.83 14.95
C ASP A 287 18.66 9.36 14.90
N GLY A 288 17.47 9.81 15.28
CA GLY A 288 17.18 11.21 15.53
C GLY A 288 17.99 11.67 16.74
N ASP A 289 19.24 12.05 16.50
CA ASP A 289 20.01 12.90 17.39
C ASP A 289 19.21 14.20 17.60
N VAL A 290 18.67 14.35 18.80
CA VAL A 290 18.13 15.60 19.36
C VAL A 290 19.04 16.05 20.49
#